data_AF-A0A950KJQ5-F1
#
_entry.id   AF-A0A950KJQ5-F1
#
_cell.length_a   1.000
_cell.length_b   1.000
_cell.length_c   1.000
_cell.angle_alpha   90.00
_cell.angle_beta   90.00
_cell.angle_gamma   90.00
#
_symmetry.space_group_name_H-M   'P 1'
#
loop_
_entity.id
_entity.type
_entity.pdbx_description
1 polymer ?
#
loop_
_entity_poly.entity_id
_entity_poly.type
_entity_poly.pdbx_seq_one_letter_code
_entity_poly.pdbx_strand_id
1 'polypeptide(L)'
;MTENARPASLLTFVCLAALLGVTILLSRLPLGPWRVVVVLLLAAGQGLLVILNFMRVRLNSPLIWVAAGASFLWLGILFTLALSDYLSRAATW
;
A
#
# COMPACT_ATOMS: atom_id res chain seq x y z
N MET A 1 29.16 -15.68 9.78
CA MET A 1 29.08 -14.38 9.10
C MET A 1 28.94 -14.57 7.59
N THR A 2 27.90 -15.28 7.12
CA THR A 2 27.52 -15.37 5.69
C THR A 2 26.05 -15.78 5.65
N GLU A 3 25.17 -14.94 6.19
CA GLU A 3 23.74 -15.22 6.08
C GLU A 3 23.34 -14.97 4.63
N ASN A 4 22.91 -16.02 3.96
CA ASN A 4 22.46 -16.02 2.58
C ASN A 4 21.55 -14.82 2.31
N ALA A 5 22.03 -13.86 1.53
CA ALA A 5 21.15 -12.90 0.87
C ALA A 5 20.28 -13.73 -0.09
N ARG A 6 19.15 -14.24 0.41
CA ARG A 6 18.22 -15.01 -0.42
C ARG A 6 17.89 -14.11 -1.61
N PRO A 7 18.09 -14.57 -2.86
CA PRO A 7 17.93 -13.70 -4.04
C PRO A 7 16.53 -13.04 -4.08
N ALA A 8 15.55 -13.65 -3.42
CA ALA A 8 14.20 -13.11 -3.22
C ALA A 8 14.15 -11.71 -2.56
N SER A 9 14.96 -11.41 -1.53
CA SER A 9 14.89 -10.09 -0.88
C SER A 9 15.51 -8.98 -1.74
N LEU A 10 16.61 -9.30 -2.41
CA LEU A 10 17.27 -8.42 -3.38
C LEU A 10 16.36 -8.10 -4.58
N LEU A 11 15.67 -9.11 -5.13
CA LEU A 11 14.68 -8.91 -6.18
C LEU A 11 13.52 -8.01 -5.74
N THR A 12 13.05 -8.15 -4.49
CA THR A 12 11.97 -7.30 -3.96
C THR A 12 12.43 -5.87 -3.79
N PHE A 13 13.65 -5.68 -3.30
CA PHE A 13 14.26 -4.37 -3.16
C PHE A 13 14.37 -3.67 -4.52
N VAL A 14 14.86 -4.36 -5.55
CA VAL A 14 14.92 -3.82 -6.92
C VAL A 14 13.53 -3.50 -7.45
N CYS A 15 12.53 -4.36 -7.21
CA CYS A 15 11.16 -4.10 -7.63
C CYS A 15 10.55 -2.87 -6.93
N LEU A 16 10.77 -2.73 -5.62
CA LEU A 16 10.34 -1.54 -4.86
C LEU A 16 11.05 -0.27 -5.35
N ALA A 17 12.35 -0.34 -5.62
CA ALA A 17 13.11 0.78 -6.17
C ALA A 17 12.62 1.17 -7.58
N ALA A 18 12.28 0.19 -8.41
CA ALA A 18 11.69 0.44 -9.72
C ALA A 18 10.31 1.11 -9.61
N LEU A 19 9.41 0.59 -8.75
CA LEU A 19 8.10 1.22 -8.50
C LEU A 19 8.24 2.65 -7.99
N LEU A 20 9.20 2.90 -7.09
CA LEU A 20 9.51 4.24 -6.62
C LEU A 20 9.98 5.15 -7.77
N GLY A 21 10.87 4.66 -8.62
CA GLY A 21 11.34 5.38 -9.81
C GLY A 21 10.19 5.74 -10.74
N VAL A 22 9.24 4.83 -10.95
CA VAL A 22 8.02 5.08 -11.74
C VAL A 22 7.18 6.19 -11.10
N THR A 23 6.97 6.15 -9.78
CA THR A 23 6.24 7.22 -9.07
C THR A 23 6.92 8.58 -9.20
N ILE A 24 8.25 8.64 -9.09
CA ILE A 24 9.02 9.88 -9.30
C ILE A 24 8.85 10.38 -10.74
N LEU A 25 8.93 9.50 -11.73
CA LEU A 25 8.77 9.88 -13.12
C LEU A 25 7.35 10.42 -13.39
N LEU A 26 6.32 9.70 -12.95
CA LEU A 26 4.93 10.15 -13.06
C LEU A 26 4.68 11.47 -12.32
N SER A 27 5.39 11.73 -11.23
CA SER A 27 5.28 13.00 -10.50
C SER A 27 5.66 14.21 -11.36
N ARG A 28 6.48 14.01 -12.40
CA ARG A 28 6.92 15.08 -13.32
C ARG A 28 6.06 15.23 -14.56
N LEU A 29 5.22 14.25 -14.91
CA LEU A 29 4.33 14.33 -16.07
C LEU A 29 2.97 14.98 -15.71
N PRO A 30 2.41 15.90 -16.50
CA PRO A 30 1.10 16.49 -16.24
C PRO A 30 -0.03 15.47 -16.52
N LEU A 31 -0.26 14.57 -15.56
CA LEU A 31 -1.25 13.47 -15.65
C LEU A 31 -2.70 13.90 -15.36
N GLY A 32 -2.96 15.20 -15.22
CA GLY A 32 -4.30 15.72 -14.97
C GLY A 32 -5.00 15.06 -13.76
N PRO A 33 -6.34 14.93 -13.77
CA PRO A 33 -7.13 14.37 -12.67
C PRO A 33 -6.78 12.92 -12.31
N TRP A 34 -6.30 12.14 -13.29
CA TRP A 34 -5.96 10.72 -13.11
C TRP A 34 -4.72 10.48 -12.24
N ARG A 35 -3.92 11.52 -11.98
CA ARG A 35 -2.70 11.43 -11.18
C ARG A 35 -2.95 10.77 -9.81
N VAL A 36 -4.02 11.18 -9.13
CA VAL A 36 -4.32 10.69 -7.77
C VAL A 36 -4.56 9.18 -7.79
N VAL A 37 -5.36 8.70 -8.73
CA VAL A 37 -5.69 7.28 -8.87
C VAL A 37 -4.44 6.45 -9.16
N VAL A 38 -3.61 6.90 -10.11
CA VAL A 38 -2.40 6.16 -10.50
C VAL A 38 -1.37 6.11 -9.38
N VAL A 39 -1.15 7.22 -8.68
CA VAL A 39 -0.21 7.28 -7.54
C VAL A 39 -0.69 6.40 -6.39
N LEU A 40 -2.00 6.37 -6.10
CA LEU A 40 -2.57 5.48 -5.09
C LEU A 40 -2.41 4.00 -5.46
N LEU A 41 -2.63 3.63 -6.72
CA LEU A 41 -2.41 2.26 -7.20
C LEU A 41 -0.94 1.83 -7.06
N LEU A 42 0.00 2.70 -7.41
CA LEU A 42 1.43 2.44 -7.23
C LEU A 42 1.79 2.29 -5.75
N ALA A 43 1.31 3.19 -4.90
CA ALA A 43 1.53 3.14 -3.45
C ALA A 43 0.96 1.85 -2.82
N ALA A 44 -0.24 1.44 -3.23
CA ALA A 44 -0.83 0.18 -2.81
C ALA A 44 0.01 -1.04 -3.24
N GLY A 45 0.52 -1.03 -4.48
CA GLY A 45 1.45 -2.05 -4.98
C GLY A 45 2.74 -2.15 -4.17
N GLN A 46 3.35 -1.01 -3.80
CA GLN A 46 4.53 -0.97 -2.93
C GLN A 46 4.23 -1.60 -1.57
N GLY A 47 3.11 -1.21 -0.93
CA GLY A 47 2.69 -1.77 0.35
C GLY A 47 2.48 -3.28 0.29
N LEU A 48 1.84 -3.78 -0.76
CA LEU A 48 1.60 -5.22 -0.94
C LEU A 48 2.91 -6.01 -1.05
N LEU A 49 3.88 -5.53 -1.82
CA LEU A 49 5.21 -6.15 -1.92
C LEU A 49 5.93 -6.20 -0.57
N VAL A 50 5.83 -5.13 0.23
CA VAL A 50 6.44 -5.07 1.57
C VAL A 50 5.80 -6.09 2.51
N ILE A 51 4.46 -6.16 2.54
CA ILE A 51 3.72 -7.09 3.41
C ILE A 51 4.06 -8.55 3.07
N LEU A 52 4.08 -8.89 1.77
CA LEU A 52 4.28 -10.27 1.34
C LEU A 52 5.72 -10.75 1.54
N ASN A 53 6.73 -9.90 1.27
CA ASN A 53 8.12 -10.33 1.26
C ASN A 53 8.94 -9.92 2.49
N PHE A 54 8.74 -8.72 3.03
CA PHE A 54 9.54 -8.23 4.16
C PHE A 54 8.91 -8.57 5.51
N MET A 55 7.58 -8.50 5.62
CA MET A 55 6.90 -8.78 6.90
C MET A 55 6.74 -10.27 7.21
N ARG A 56 7.20 -11.17 6.30
CA ARG A 56 7.10 -12.64 6.46
C ARG A 56 5.71 -13.11 6.93
N VAL A 57 4.65 -12.37 6.56
CA VAL A 57 3.26 -12.69 6.93
C VAL A 57 2.87 -14.10 6.47
N ARG A 58 3.47 -14.58 5.39
CA ARG A 58 3.27 -15.92 4.84
C ARG A 58 3.84 -17.07 5.68
N LEU A 59 4.80 -16.82 6.58
CA LEU A 59 5.48 -17.88 7.35
C LEU A 59 5.02 -18.01 8.80
N ASN A 60 4.28 -17.03 9.31
CA ASN A 60 3.90 -16.97 10.71
C ASN A 60 2.40 -17.21 10.88
N SER A 61 2.04 -17.73 12.06
CA SER A 61 0.72 -18.20 12.49
C SER A 61 -0.48 -17.51 11.83
N PRO A 62 -1.56 -18.24 11.48
CA PRO A 62 -2.78 -17.69 10.85
C PRO A 62 -3.40 -16.50 11.59
N LEU A 63 -3.08 -16.31 12.88
CA LEU A 63 -3.48 -15.14 13.68
C LEU A 63 -3.00 -13.81 13.08
N ILE A 64 -1.83 -13.75 12.43
CA ILE A 64 -1.28 -12.53 11.82
C ILE A 64 -2.09 -12.10 10.59
N TRP A 65 -2.57 -13.06 9.80
CA TRP A 65 -3.44 -12.79 8.66
C TRP A 65 -4.78 -12.19 9.09
N VAL A 66 -5.37 -12.75 10.16
CA VAL A 66 -6.62 -12.23 10.72
C VAL A 66 -6.41 -10.83 11.29
N ALA A 67 -5.32 -10.58 12.02
CA ALA A 67 -5.02 -9.26 12.55
C ALA A 67 -4.81 -8.20 11.45
N ALA A 68 -4.03 -8.52 10.41
CA ALA A 68 -3.80 -7.63 9.27
C ALA A 68 -5.10 -7.32 8.50
N GLY A 69 -5.93 -8.35 8.26
CA GLY A 69 -7.26 -8.19 7.67
C GLY A 69 -8.21 -7.36 8.53
N ALA A 70 -8.19 -7.58 9.85
CA ALA A 70 -8.99 -6.83 10.81
C ALA A 70 -8.59 -5.35 10.84
N SER A 71 -7.30 -5.02 10.76
CA SER A 71 -6.85 -3.62 10.66
C SER A 71 -7.36 -2.93 9.39
N PHE A 72 -7.33 -3.61 8.24
CA PHE A 72 -7.87 -3.06 6.99
C PHE A 72 -9.41 -2.92 7.02
N LEU A 73 -10.11 -3.92 7.58
CA LEU A 73 -11.55 -3.86 7.79
C LEU A 73 -11.93 -2.67 8.67
N TRP A 74 -11.24 -2.52 9.81
CA TRP A 74 -11.47 -1.43 10.75
C TRP A 74 -11.19 -0.06 10.11
N LEU A 75 -10.10 0.06 9.36
CA LEU A 75 -9.75 1.27 8.62
C LEU A 75 -10.82 1.61 7.58
N GLY A 76 -11.36 0.61 6.86
CA GLY A 76 -12.43 0.80 5.89
C GLY A 76 -13.73 1.31 6.52
N ILE A 77 -14.09 0.79 7.71
CA ILE A 77 -15.23 1.30 8.50
C ILE A 77 -15.01 2.77 8.86
N LEU A 78 -13.84 3.10 9.41
CA LEU A 78 -13.52 4.49 9.79
C LEU A 78 -13.54 5.44 8.60
N PHE A 79 -12.99 5.04 7.44
CA PHE A 79 -13.05 5.83 6.21
C PHE A 79 -14.49 6.08 5.74
N THR A 80 -15.32 5.03 5.78
CA THR A 80 -16.73 5.13 5.34
C THR A 80 -17.50 6.08 6.26
N LEU A 81 -17.31 5.96 7.57
CA LEU A 81 -17.94 6.85 8.55
C LEU A 81 -17.46 8.30 8.39
N ALA A 82 -16.15 8.51 8.24
CA ALA A 82 -15.59 9.84 8.04
C ALA A 82 -16.12 10.50 6.76
N LEU A 83 -16.14 9.78 5.64
CA LEU A 83 -16.64 10.31 4.38
C LEU A 83 -18.14 10.61 4.44
N SER A 84 -18.92 9.76 5.12
CA SER A 84 -20.35 9.97 5.34
C SER A 84 -20.61 11.23 6.18
N ASP A 85 -19.79 11.50 7.19
CA ASP A 85 -19.87 12.72 8.01
C ASP A 85 -19.57 13.97 7.18
N TYR A 86 -18.47 13.95 6.41
CA TYR A 86 -18.11 15.06 5.52
C TYR A 86 -19.20 15.37 4.48
N LEU A 87 -19.75 14.34 3.83
CA LEU A 87 -20.81 14.49 2.83
C LEU A 87 -22.11 15.01 3.46
N SER A 88 -22.48 14.50 4.63
CA SER A 88 -23.68 14.96 5.35
C SER A 88 -23.56 16.43 5.76
N ARG A 89 -22.38 16.88 6.19
CA ARG A 89 -22.13 18.28 6.53
C ARG A 89 -22.15 19.16 5.28
N ALA A 90 -21.52 18.74 4.18
CA ALA A 90 -21.51 19.49 2.93
C ALA A 90 -22.91 19.68 2.33
N ALA A 91 -23.82 18.71 2.50
CA ALA A 91 -25.21 18.82 2.05
C ALA A 91 -26.06 19.82 2.85
N THR A 92 -25.60 20.21 4.04
CA THR A 92 -26.28 21.19 4.92
C THR A 92 -25.75 22.63 4.80
N TRP A 93 -24.77 22.89 3.94
CA TRP A 93 -24.29 24.23 3.57
C TRP A 93 -24.69 24.54 2.12
#